data_AF-F6WV69-F1
#
_entry.id   AF-F6WV69-F1
#
_cell.length_a   1.000
_cell.length_b   1.000
_cell.length_c   1.000
_cell.angle_alpha   90.00
_cell.angle_beta   90.00
_cell.angle_gamma   90.00
#
_symmetry.space_group_name_H-M   'P 1'
#
loop_
_entity.id
_entity.type
_entity.pdbx_description
1 polymer ?
#
loop_
_entity_poly.entity_id
_entity_poly.type
_entity_poly.pdbx_seq_one_letter_code
_entity_poly.pdbx_strand_id
1 'polypeptide(L)'
;QMLAFVHRLPCREDDSVTAKDLSKQLHSSVRTGNLETCLRLLSLGAQANFFHPEKGSTPLHVASKAGQILQAELLAVYGADPGTQDSSGKTPVDYARQGGHHELAERLIEIQYELTDRLAFYLCGRKPDHKSGQHFLIPQRADRRLLDLSELAKAAKKKLQSLSNHLFEELAMDVYDEVDRRETDAVWLATQNHSTLVTETTVVPFLPVNPEYSSTRNQGRQKLARFNAHEFATLVIDILSDAKRRQQ
;
A
#
# COMPACT_ATOMS: atom_id res chain seq x y z
N GLN A 1 -13.19 -2.35 15.79
CA GLN A 1 -13.10 -2.10 17.24
C GLN A 1 -12.84 -0.61 17.42
N MET A 2 -13.77 0.12 18.04
CA MET A 2 -13.52 1.52 18.41
C MET A 2 -12.38 1.56 19.43
N LEU A 3 -11.56 2.60 19.35
CA LEU A 3 -10.48 2.96 20.27
C LEU A 3 -11.04 3.20 21.70
N ALA A 4 -11.56 2.18 22.37
CA ALA A 4 -12.33 2.32 23.60
C ALA A 4 -11.47 2.69 24.81
N PHE A 5 -10.16 2.44 24.73
CA PHE A 5 -9.21 2.62 25.82
C PHE A 5 -8.10 3.63 25.48
N VAL A 6 -8.27 4.45 24.45
CA VAL A 6 -7.29 5.52 24.15
C VAL A 6 -7.52 6.73 25.05
N HIS A 7 -6.42 7.41 25.40
CA HIS A 7 -6.48 8.61 26.25
C HIS A 7 -7.27 9.76 25.60
N ARG A 8 -7.18 9.91 24.28
CA ARG A 8 -7.99 10.82 23.47
C ARG A 8 -8.33 10.18 22.14
N LEU A 9 -9.57 10.38 21.70
CA LEU A 9 -9.99 9.96 20.36
C LEU A 9 -9.25 10.79 19.29
N PRO A 10 -9.00 10.22 18.11
CA PRO A 10 -8.46 10.97 16.98
C PRO A 10 -9.33 12.18 16.65
N CYS A 11 -8.72 13.26 16.17
CA CYS A 11 -9.48 14.39 15.68
C CYS A 11 -10.40 13.94 14.54
N ARG A 12 -11.60 14.52 14.45
CA ARG A 12 -12.47 14.30 13.28
C ARG A 12 -11.75 14.84 12.04
N GLU A 13 -11.95 14.20 10.89
CA GLU A 13 -11.29 14.62 9.64
C GLU A 13 -11.61 16.09 9.27
N ASP A 14 -12.76 16.60 9.69
CA ASP A 14 -13.19 17.99 9.50
C ASP A 14 -12.43 19.00 10.38
N ASP A 15 -11.72 18.56 11.43
CA ASP A 15 -10.94 19.43 12.32
C ASP A 15 -9.54 19.69 11.74
N SER A 16 -9.54 20.44 10.63
CA SER A 16 -8.35 20.73 9.84
C SER A 16 -7.25 21.49 10.59
N VAL A 17 -7.58 22.20 11.68
CA VAL A 17 -6.60 22.95 12.48
C VAL A 17 -5.83 21.98 13.37
N THR A 18 -6.53 21.15 14.14
CA THR A 18 -5.92 20.17 15.04
C THR A 18 -5.08 19.15 14.26
N ALA A 19 -5.58 18.66 13.11
CA ALA A 19 -4.84 17.72 12.26
C ALA A 19 -3.53 18.32 11.72
N LYS A 20 -3.54 19.60 11.32
CA LYS A 20 -2.32 20.30 10.85
C LYS A 20 -1.30 20.46 11.96
N ASP A 21 -1.72 20.80 13.17
CA ASP A 21 -0.80 20.99 14.29
C ASP A 21 -0.17 19.67 14.76
N LEU A 22 -0.96 18.59 14.83
CA LEU A 22 -0.46 17.25 15.08
C LEU A 22 0.52 16.79 13.99
N SER A 23 0.23 17.11 12.73
CA SER A 23 1.11 16.74 11.61
C SER A 23 2.43 17.52 11.60
N LYS A 24 2.43 18.80 12.01
CA LYS A 24 3.67 19.57 12.24
C LYS A 24 4.50 18.98 13.39
N GLN A 25 3.83 18.53 14.46
CA GLN A 25 4.51 17.83 15.56
C GLN A 25 5.12 16.51 15.10
N LEU A 26 4.40 15.72 14.29
CA LEU A 26 4.90 14.48 13.71
C LEU A 26 6.13 14.76 12.82
N HIS A 27 6.05 15.75 11.93
CA HIS A 27 7.16 16.17 11.06
C HIS A 27 8.44 16.46 11.84
N SER A 28 8.34 17.05 13.03
CA SER A 28 9.49 17.32 13.90
C SER A 28 9.97 16.09 14.70
N SER A 29 9.04 15.24 15.14
CA SER A 29 9.30 14.13 16.06
C SER A 29 10.08 12.97 15.42
N VAL A 30 9.81 12.70 14.14
CA VAL A 30 10.39 11.60 13.35
C VAL A 30 11.89 11.73 13.11
N ARG A 31 12.49 12.88 13.45
CA ARG A 31 13.94 13.07 13.46
C ARG A 31 14.63 12.26 14.58
N THR A 32 13.89 11.84 15.59
CA THR A 32 14.39 11.06 16.74
C THR A 32 13.85 9.64 16.73
N GLY A 33 14.53 8.71 17.41
CA GLY A 33 14.14 7.29 17.44
C GLY A 33 12.95 6.93 18.32
N ASN A 34 12.21 7.90 18.88
CA ASN A 34 11.08 7.61 19.75
C ASN A 34 9.82 7.24 18.93
N LEU A 35 9.66 5.95 18.66
CA LEU A 35 8.51 5.41 17.92
C LEU A 35 7.18 5.64 18.63
N GLU A 36 7.15 5.53 19.97
CA GLU A 36 5.92 5.69 20.75
C GLU A 36 5.31 7.08 20.56
N THR A 37 6.15 8.12 20.52
CA THR A 37 5.70 9.50 20.29
C THR A 37 5.08 9.63 18.89
N CYS A 38 5.71 9.06 17.87
CA CYS A 38 5.22 9.14 16.50
C CYS A 38 3.92 8.35 16.32
N LEU A 39 3.85 7.13 16.88
CA LEU A 39 2.65 6.31 16.87
C LEU A 39 1.49 6.99 17.59
N ARG A 40 1.76 7.64 18.73
CA ARG A 40 0.74 8.40 19.47
C ARG A 40 0.20 9.55 18.61
N LEU A 41 1.07 10.33 17.95
CA LEU A 41 0.64 11.43 17.09
C LEU A 41 -0.21 10.93 15.92
N LEU A 42 0.20 9.85 15.27
CA LEU A 42 -0.58 9.19 14.21
C LEU A 42 -1.96 8.74 14.73
N SER A 43 -2.02 8.12 15.92
CA SER A 43 -3.28 7.71 16.54
C SER A 43 -4.21 8.86 16.91
N LEU A 44 -3.69 10.07 17.07
CA LEU A 44 -4.45 11.29 17.33
C LEU A 44 -4.95 11.97 16.05
N GLY A 45 -4.52 11.51 14.86
CA GLY A 45 -4.91 12.06 13.57
C GLY A 45 -3.82 12.85 12.84
N ALA A 46 -2.55 12.75 13.24
CA ALA A 46 -1.46 13.28 12.43
C ALA A 46 -1.38 12.53 11.08
N GLN A 47 -1.12 13.25 9.99
CA GLN A 47 -1.02 12.67 8.65
C GLN A 47 0.43 12.31 8.34
N ALA A 48 0.70 11.03 8.06
CA ALA A 48 2.06 10.56 7.74
C ALA A 48 2.63 11.18 6.46
N ASN A 49 1.76 11.47 5.48
CA ASN A 49 2.12 12.12 4.22
C ASN A 49 1.91 13.65 4.22
N PHE A 50 1.85 14.27 5.40
CA PHE A 50 1.69 15.72 5.53
C PHE A 50 2.81 16.50 4.83
N PHE A 51 2.47 17.42 3.94
CA PHE A 51 3.44 18.32 3.33
C PHE A 51 3.56 19.61 4.14
N HIS A 52 4.71 19.83 4.79
CA HIS A 52 4.90 21.00 5.64
C HIS A 52 5.09 22.28 4.80
N PRO A 53 4.18 23.28 4.85
CA PRO A 53 4.23 24.44 3.95
C PRO A 53 5.51 25.28 4.08
N GLU A 54 5.99 25.52 5.31
CA GLU A 54 7.18 26.34 5.54
C GLU A 54 8.52 25.59 5.38
N LYS A 55 8.53 24.27 5.59
CA LYS A 55 9.74 23.44 5.48
C LYS A 55 9.85 22.73 4.14
N GLY A 56 8.78 22.77 3.33
CA GLY A 56 8.74 22.23 1.98
C GLY A 56 8.98 20.72 1.90
N SER A 57 8.62 19.94 2.92
CA SER A 57 8.96 18.51 3.00
C SER A 57 7.95 17.71 3.83
N THR A 58 7.92 16.39 3.66
CA THR A 58 7.06 15.47 4.43
C THR A 58 7.81 14.87 5.64
N PRO A 59 7.12 14.28 6.64
CA PRO A 59 7.77 13.53 7.71
C PRO A 59 8.76 12.47 7.20
N LEU A 60 8.46 11.79 6.09
CA LEU A 60 9.33 10.76 5.54
C LEU A 60 10.66 11.33 5.01
N HIS A 61 10.67 12.56 4.48
CA HIS A 61 11.92 13.25 4.13
C HIS A 61 12.80 13.51 5.37
N VAL A 62 12.17 13.93 6.47
CA VAL A 62 12.89 14.20 7.73
C VAL A 62 13.48 12.92 8.30
N ALA A 63 12.69 11.83 8.37
CA ALA A 63 13.15 10.53 8.83
C ALA A 63 14.31 9.99 7.96
N SER A 64 14.18 10.12 6.64
CA SER A 64 15.18 9.66 5.66
C SER A 64 16.50 10.41 5.75
N LYS A 65 16.43 11.74 5.86
CA LYS A 65 17.62 12.59 6.07
C LYS A 65 18.33 12.28 7.39
N ALA A 66 17.56 11.92 8.42
CA ALA A 66 18.07 11.59 9.75
C ALA A 66 18.50 10.11 9.92
N GLY A 67 18.31 9.26 8.90
CA GLY A 67 18.62 7.83 8.98
C GLY A 67 17.72 7.03 9.93
N GLN A 68 16.52 7.54 10.23
CA GLN A 68 15.60 6.91 11.18
C GLN A 68 14.78 5.81 10.51
N ILE A 69 15.41 4.64 10.27
CA ILE A 69 14.79 3.54 9.52
C ILE A 69 13.46 3.07 10.12
N LEU A 70 13.39 2.88 11.45
CA LEU A 70 12.15 2.44 12.09
C LEU A 70 11.04 3.49 12.02
N GLN A 71 11.39 4.78 12.00
CA GLN A 71 10.40 5.84 11.79
C GLN A 71 9.88 5.84 10.35
N ALA A 72 10.76 5.61 9.38
CA ALA A 72 10.37 5.49 7.98
C ALA A 72 9.41 4.31 7.76
N GLU A 73 9.67 3.15 8.38
CA GLU A 73 8.75 1.99 8.36
C GLU A 73 7.39 2.35 8.96
N LEU A 74 7.37 2.96 10.15
CA LEU A 74 6.12 3.34 10.80
C LEU A 74 5.32 4.33 9.93
N LEU A 75 5.99 5.33 9.36
CA LEU A 75 5.35 6.30 8.47
C LEU A 75 4.80 5.64 7.20
N ALA A 76 5.54 4.68 6.62
CA ALA A 76 5.12 3.94 5.44
C ALA A 76 3.87 3.09 5.70
N VAL A 77 3.78 2.42 6.85
CA VAL A 77 2.57 1.68 7.28
C VAL A 77 1.35 2.61 7.35
N TYR A 78 1.56 3.88 7.73
CA TYR A 78 0.51 4.91 7.75
C TYR A 78 0.36 5.68 6.43
N GLY A 79 0.89 5.16 5.33
CA GLY A 79 0.68 5.70 3.98
C GLY A 79 1.59 6.86 3.58
N ALA A 80 2.75 7.03 4.22
CA ALA A 80 3.75 7.97 3.72
C ALA A 80 4.37 7.45 2.41
N ASP A 81 4.44 8.31 1.39
CA ASP A 81 4.88 7.94 0.05
C ASP A 81 6.39 8.23 -0.16
N PRO A 82 7.24 7.20 -0.41
CA PRO A 82 8.66 7.39 -0.72
C PRO A 82 8.93 8.04 -2.09
N GLY A 83 7.94 8.14 -2.98
CA GLY A 83 8.05 8.78 -4.29
C GLY A 83 7.76 10.29 -4.28
N THR A 84 7.19 10.82 -3.19
CA THR A 84 6.83 12.24 -3.09
C THR A 84 8.07 13.13 -3.14
N GLN A 85 8.05 14.17 -3.97
CA GLN A 85 9.12 15.16 -4.04
C GLN A 85 8.90 16.32 -3.07
N ASP A 86 9.98 16.78 -2.44
CA ASP A 86 10.02 18.00 -1.63
C ASP A 86 10.10 19.27 -2.50
N SER A 87 10.12 20.46 -1.86
CA SER A 87 10.27 21.74 -2.57
C SER A 87 11.61 21.91 -3.30
N SER A 88 12.58 21.03 -3.09
CA SER A 88 13.84 20.97 -3.84
C SER A 88 13.83 19.92 -4.96
N GLY A 89 12.70 19.25 -5.19
CA GLY A 89 12.55 18.19 -6.17
C GLY A 89 13.19 16.86 -5.76
N LYS A 90 13.58 16.70 -4.49
CA LYS A 90 14.22 15.48 -3.97
C LYS A 90 13.19 14.59 -3.29
N THR A 91 13.38 13.29 -3.42
CA THR A 91 12.57 12.27 -2.73
C THR A 91 13.19 11.90 -1.37
N PRO A 92 12.44 11.24 -0.47
CA PRO A 92 13.00 10.62 0.73
C PRO A 92 14.18 9.68 0.42
N VAL A 93 14.11 8.90 -0.67
CA VAL A 93 15.19 8.02 -1.14
C VAL A 93 16.47 8.81 -1.41
N ASP A 94 16.36 9.99 -2.06
CA ASP A 94 17.52 10.84 -2.35
C ASP A 94 18.19 11.35 -1.08
N TYR A 95 17.40 11.72 -0.06
CA TYR A 95 17.96 12.13 1.24
C TYR A 95 18.61 10.99 2.00
N ALA A 96 18.03 9.79 1.96
CA ALA A 96 18.67 8.61 2.55
C ALA A 96 20.03 8.33 1.90
N ARG A 97 20.12 8.37 0.56
CA ARG A 97 21.38 8.22 -0.17
C ARG A 97 22.39 9.33 0.14
N GLN A 98 21.97 10.59 0.14
CA GLN A 98 22.85 11.73 0.44
C GLN A 98 23.37 11.71 1.88
N GLY A 99 22.58 11.16 2.81
CA GLY A 99 22.98 10.98 4.21
C GLY A 99 23.87 9.76 4.47
N GLY A 100 24.16 8.93 3.46
CA GLY A 100 24.91 7.68 3.63
C GLY A 100 24.08 6.52 4.21
N HIS A 101 22.76 6.68 4.30
CA HIS A 101 21.83 5.69 4.85
C HIS A 101 21.40 4.69 3.77
N HIS A 102 22.36 3.90 3.27
CA HIS A 102 22.15 3.02 2.10
C HIS A 102 21.08 1.95 2.35
N GLU A 103 21.07 1.32 3.53
CA GLU A 103 20.05 0.34 3.91
C GLU A 103 18.65 0.95 3.87
N LEU A 104 18.49 2.15 4.44
CA LEU A 104 17.22 2.87 4.38
C LEU A 104 16.84 3.26 2.95
N ALA A 105 17.80 3.67 2.11
CA ALA A 105 17.52 4.00 0.72
C ALA A 105 17.02 2.78 -0.08
N GLU A 106 17.63 1.61 0.10
CA GLU A 106 17.16 0.36 -0.51
C GLU A 106 15.76 0.00 0.01
N ARG A 107 15.56 0.09 1.32
CA ARG A 107 14.27 -0.24 1.93
C ARG A 107 13.14 0.69 1.50
N LEU A 108 13.39 1.99 1.33
CA LEU A 108 12.40 2.94 0.83
C LEU A 108 11.96 2.63 -0.61
N ILE A 109 12.86 2.09 -1.43
CA ILE A 109 12.51 1.64 -2.78
C ILE A 109 11.59 0.41 -2.70
N GLU A 110 11.92 -0.57 -1.85
CA GLU A 110 11.03 -1.72 -1.63
C GLU A 110 9.64 -1.26 -1.16
N ILE A 111 9.57 -0.32 -0.22
CA ILE A 111 8.31 0.25 0.26
C ILE A 111 7.54 0.94 -0.88
N GLN A 112 8.22 1.67 -1.75
CA GLN A 112 7.60 2.38 -2.89
C GLN A 112 6.89 1.42 -3.85
N TYR A 113 7.42 0.21 -4.04
CA TYR A 113 6.88 -0.79 -4.96
C TYR A 113 6.15 -1.94 -4.28
N GLU A 114 5.96 -1.90 -2.95
CA GLU A 114 5.39 -2.99 -2.14
C GLU A 114 4.08 -3.54 -2.73
N LEU A 115 3.20 -2.65 -3.21
CA LEU A 115 1.94 -3.03 -3.84
C LEU A 115 2.18 -3.94 -5.05
N THR A 116 2.96 -3.47 -6.04
CA THR A 116 3.20 -4.21 -7.27
C THR A 116 4.08 -5.44 -7.05
N ASP A 117 4.99 -5.38 -6.08
CA ASP A 117 5.84 -6.49 -5.69
C ASP A 117 5.02 -7.63 -5.11
N ARG A 118 4.06 -7.31 -4.24
CA ARG A 118 3.16 -8.31 -3.66
C ARG A 118 2.26 -8.94 -4.72
N LEU A 119 1.71 -8.13 -5.62
CA LEU A 119 0.92 -8.62 -6.75
C LEU A 119 1.72 -9.56 -7.67
N ALA A 120 2.98 -9.23 -7.95
CA ALA A 120 3.88 -10.09 -8.73
C ALA A 120 4.21 -11.37 -7.97
N PHE A 121 4.55 -11.26 -6.69
CA PHE A 121 4.87 -12.39 -5.83
C PHE A 121 3.73 -13.39 -5.72
N TYR A 122 2.49 -12.92 -5.56
CA TYR A 122 1.30 -13.76 -5.52
C TYR A 122 1.16 -14.70 -6.73
N LEU A 123 1.55 -14.24 -7.93
CA LEU A 123 1.44 -15.04 -9.16
C LEU A 123 2.66 -15.90 -9.49
N CYS A 124 3.87 -15.46 -9.12
CA CYS A 124 5.10 -16.14 -9.56
C CYS A 124 6.10 -16.51 -8.46
N GLY A 125 5.79 -16.19 -7.19
CA GLY A 125 6.66 -16.43 -6.03
C GLY A 125 7.98 -15.68 -6.09
N ARG A 126 8.06 -14.60 -6.88
CA ARG A 126 9.29 -13.80 -7.08
C ARG A 126 8.94 -12.32 -7.08
N LYS A 127 9.86 -11.50 -6.55
CA LYS A 127 9.82 -10.04 -6.61
C LYS A 127 10.84 -9.52 -7.65
N PRO A 128 10.67 -8.30 -8.19
CA PRO A 128 11.67 -7.65 -9.03
C PRO A 128 12.99 -7.43 -8.28
N ASP A 129 14.12 -7.41 -9.00
CA ASP A 129 15.39 -6.97 -8.43
C ASP A 129 15.53 -5.45 -8.58
N HIS A 130 15.14 -4.72 -7.54
CA HIS A 130 15.22 -3.26 -7.54
C HIS A 130 16.65 -2.71 -7.65
N LYS A 131 17.68 -3.50 -7.29
CA LYS A 131 19.09 -3.07 -7.39
C LYS A 131 19.55 -3.00 -8.85
N SER A 132 18.96 -3.83 -9.71
CA SER A 132 19.19 -3.83 -11.16
C SER A 132 18.53 -2.66 -11.90
N GLY A 133 17.70 -1.86 -11.23
CA GLY A 133 16.86 -0.82 -11.84
C GLY A 133 15.56 -1.35 -12.47
N GLN A 134 15.30 -2.67 -12.38
CA GLN A 134 14.02 -3.24 -12.78
C GLN A 134 13.05 -3.25 -11.59
N HIS A 135 12.10 -2.31 -11.59
CA HIS A 135 11.10 -2.19 -10.51
C HIS A 135 9.79 -2.94 -10.74
N PHE A 136 9.59 -3.54 -11.91
CA PHE A 136 8.38 -4.31 -12.22
C PHE A 136 8.69 -5.70 -12.78
N LEU A 137 7.89 -6.67 -12.34
CA LEU A 137 7.87 -8.04 -12.85
C LEU A 137 6.46 -8.32 -13.38
N ILE A 138 6.34 -8.59 -14.69
CA ILE A 138 5.06 -8.91 -15.33
C ILE A 138 5.01 -10.42 -15.61
N PRO A 139 4.18 -11.19 -14.91
CA PRO A 139 4.04 -12.62 -15.14
C PRO A 139 3.52 -12.93 -16.55
N GLN A 140 3.98 -14.05 -17.13
CA GLN A 140 3.40 -14.53 -18.39
C GLN A 140 2.02 -15.14 -18.13
N ARG A 141 1.04 -14.82 -18.98
CA ARG A 141 -0.28 -15.45 -18.91
C ARG A 141 -0.13 -16.95 -19.24
N ALA A 142 -0.78 -17.81 -18.45
CA ALA A 142 -0.78 -19.26 -18.68
C ALA A 142 -1.27 -19.63 -20.11
N ASP A 143 -2.13 -18.80 -20.71
CA ASP A 143 -2.79 -19.06 -21.99
C ASP A 143 -2.12 -18.41 -23.21
N ARG A 144 -0.80 -18.52 -23.36
CA ARG A 144 -0.19 -18.23 -24.68
C ARG A 144 -0.61 -19.23 -25.78
N ARG A 145 -1.22 -20.36 -25.41
CA ARG A 145 -1.61 -21.44 -26.33
C ARG A 145 -3.08 -21.44 -26.75
N LEU A 146 -3.96 -20.71 -26.05
CA LEU A 146 -5.34 -20.51 -26.48
C LEU A 146 -5.41 -19.17 -27.21
N LEU A 147 -5.49 -19.28 -28.53
CA LEU A 147 -5.67 -18.19 -29.48
C LEU A 147 -6.86 -17.29 -29.06
N ASP A 148 -6.65 -16.00 -29.27
CA ASP A 148 -7.46 -14.87 -28.84
C ASP A 148 -7.55 -14.63 -27.34
N LEU A 149 -6.83 -13.58 -26.89
CA LEU A 149 -7.31 -12.73 -25.80
C LEU A 149 -8.81 -12.50 -26.07
N SER A 150 -9.68 -13.13 -25.28
CA SER A 150 -11.13 -12.97 -25.42
C SER A 150 -11.44 -11.49 -25.62
N GLU A 151 -12.31 -11.16 -26.57
CA GLU A 151 -12.70 -9.76 -26.81
C GLU A 151 -13.17 -9.07 -25.51
N LEU A 152 -13.72 -9.84 -24.58
CA LEU A 152 -14.03 -9.41 -23.22
C LEU A 152 -12.78 -9.00 -22.42
N ALA A 153 -11.70 -9.77 -22.46
CA ALA A 153 -10.44 -9.44 -21.78
C ALA A 153 -9.77 -8.20 -22.40
N LYS A 154 -9.80 -8.06 -23.73
CA LYS A 154 -9.32 -6.84 -24.42
C LYS A 154 -10.16 -5.62 -24.01
N ALA A 155 -11.49 -5.75 -23.96
CA ALA A 155 -12.40 -4.69 -23.55
C ALA A 155 -12.23 -4.31 -22.07
N ALA A 156 -12.04 -5.30 -21.18
CA ALA A 156 -11.76 -5.08 -19.76
C ALA A 156 -10.45 -4.32 -19.56
N LYS A 157 -9.38 -4.70 -20.27
CA LYS A 157 -8.10 -3.98 -20.23
C LYS A 157 -8.22 -2.54 -20.71
N LYS A 158 -8.98 -2.29 -21.79
CA LYS A 158 -9.25 -0.91 -22.25
C LYS A 158 -10.00 -0.09 -21.20
N LYS A 159 -10.99 -0.68 -20.52
CA LYS A 159 -11.69 -0.03 -19.41
C LYS A 159 -10.75 0.30 -18.25
N LEU A 160 -9.86 -0.63 -17.88
CA LEU A 160 -8.83 -0.38 -16.86
C LEU A 160 -7.91 0.79 -17.26
N GLN A 161 -7.44 0.79 -18.51
CA GLN A 161 -6.57 1.86 -19.04
C GLN A 161 -7.24 3.23 -19.10
N SER A 162 -8.57 3.27 -19.22
CA SER A 162 -9.35 4.52 -19.23
C SER A 162 -9.47 5.19 -17.85
N LEU A 163 -9.11 4.49 -16.76
CA LEU A 163 -9.11 5.08 -15.43
C LEU A 163 -8.02 6.15 -15.29
N SER A 164 -8.31 7.21 -14.54
CA SER A 164 -7.30 8.16 -14.06
C SER A 164 -6.32 7.47 -13.11
N ASN A 165 -5.13 8.06 -12.88
CA ASN A 165 -4.14 7.49 -11.97
C ASN A 165 -4.71 7.27 -10.57
N HIS A 166 -5.40 8.27 -10.03
CA HIS A 166 -6.07 8.16 -8.73
C HIS A 166 -7.04 6.97 -8.67
N LEU A 167 -7.97 6.85 -9.62
CA LEU A 167 -8.93 5.74 -9.62
C LEU A 167 -8.28 4.38 -9.88
N PHE A 168 -7.17 4.37 -10.61
CA PHE A 168 -6.38 3.16 -10.85
C PHE A 168 -5.65 2.71 -9.58
N GLU A 169 -5.00 3.62 -8.87
CA GLU A 169 -4.31 3.35 -7.59
C GLU A 169 -5.30 2.81 -6.56
N GLU A 170 -6.46 3.43 -6.46
CA GLU A 170 -7.59 2.97 -5.65
C GLU A 170 -7.98 1.51 -5.97
N LEU A 171 -8.20 1.19 -7.25
CA LEU A 171 -8.49 -0.19 -7.67
C LEU A 171 -7.32 -1.14 -7.37
N ALA A 172 -6.08 -0.69 -7.52
CA ALA A 172 -4.90 -1.48 -7.24
C ALA A 172 -4.79 -1.81 -5.74
N MET A 173 -5.16 -0.88 -4.84
CA MET A 173 -5.25 -1.11 -3.40
C MET A 173 -6.34 -2.14 -3.06
N ASP A 174 -7.50 -2.10 -3.72
CA ASP A 174 -8.55 -3.10 -3.50
C ASP A 174 -8.08 -4.52 -3.87
N VAL A 175 -7.35 -4.64 -4.98
CA VAL A 175 -6.81 -5.94 -5.44
C VAL A 175 -5.65 -6.37 -4.54
N TYR A 176 -4.85 -5.44 -4.03
CA TYR A 176 -3.82 -5.70 -3.03
C TYR A 176 -4.42 -6.32 -1.75
N ASP A 177 -5.50 -5.74 -1.23
CA ASP A 177 -6.20 -6.27 -0.06
C ASP A 177 -6.76 -7.68 -0.32
N GLU A 178 -7.30 -7.94 -1.51
CA GLU A 178 -7.80 -9.29 -1.85
C GLU A 178 -6.65 -10.30 -2.00
N VAL A 179 -5.47 -9.90 -2.50
CA VAL A 179 -4.28 -10.75 -2.48
C VAL A 179 -3.88 -11.07 -1.04
N ASP A 180 -3.81 -10.06 -0.17
CA ASP A 180 -3.49 -10.24 1.26
C ASP A 180 -4.46 -11.21 1.95
N ARG A 181 -5.76 -11.05 1.69
CA ARG A 181 -6.79 -11.94 2.21
C ARG A 181 -6.60 -13.39 1.76
N ARG A 182 -6.36 -13.63 0.46
CA ARG A 182 -6.17 -14.98 -0.10
C ARG A 182 -4.90 -15.64 0.42
N GLU A 183 -3.81 -14.89 0.55
CA GLU A 183 -2.57 -15.39 1.15
C GLU A 183 -2.76 -15.73 2.62
N THR A 184 -3.43 -14.85 3.38
CA THR A 184 -3.73 -15.05 4.80
C THR A 184 -4.62 -16.27 5.02
N ASP A 185 -5.63 -16.51 4.18
CA ASP A 185 -6.44 -17.72 4.22
C ASP A 185 -5.58 -18.99 4.04
N ALA A 186 -4.63 -18.97 3.10
CA ALA A 186 -3.73 -20.10 2.88
C ALA A 186 -2.82 -20.34 4.09
N VAL A 187 -2.29 -19.27 4.70
CA VAL A 187 -1.48 -19.34 5.94
C VAL A 187 -2.32 -19.87 7.10
N TRP A 188 -3.56 -19.39 7.24
CA TRP A 188 -4.49 -19.84 8.28
C TRP A 188 -4.73 -21.35 8.19
N LEU A 189 -5.07 -21.85 6.99
CA LEU A 189 -5.29 -23.29 6.77
C LEU A 189 -4.02 -24.12 7.00
N ALA A 190 -2.84 -23.58 6.69
CA ALA A 190 -1.56 -24.27 6.87
C ALA A 190 -1.08 -24.32 8.34
N THR A 191 -1.52 -23.37 9.18
CA THR A 191 -1.02 -23.22 10.56
C THR A 191 -1.98 -23.71 11.63
N GLN A 192 -3.27 -23.89 11.31
CA GLN A 192 -4.29 -24.26 12.28
C GLN A 192 -4.50 -25.77 12.42
N ASN A 193 -4.90 -26.15 13.63
CA ASN A 193 -5.29 -27.52 13.93
C ASN A 193 -6.68 -27.83 13.35
N HIS A 194 -6.91 -29.10 13.01
CA HIS A 194 -8.18 -29.56 12.42
C HIS A 194 -9.41 -29.21 13.28
N SER A 195 -9.29 -29.25 14.61
CA SER A 195 -10.38 -28.85 15.51
C SER A 195 -10.80 -27.40 15.30
N THR A 196 -9.85 -26.46 15.25
CA THR A 196 -10.12 -25.03 15.08
C THR A 196 -10.83 -24.76 13.77
N LEU A 197 -10.34 -25.37 12.67
CA LEU A 197 -10.88 -25.19 11.32
C LEU A 197 -12.34 -25.66 11.19
N VAL A 198 -12.75 -26.67 11.95
CA VAL A 198 -14.10 -27.23 11.90
C VAL A 198 -15.05 -26.53 12.89
N THR A 199 -14.52 -25.96 13.97
CA THR A 199 -15.33 -25.27 14.99
C THR A 199 -15.57 -23.79 14.73
N GLU A 200 -14.64 -23.11 14.04
CA GLU A 200 -14.81 -21.69 13.75
C GLU A 200 -15.74 -21.46 12.56
N THR A 201 -16.94 -20.96 12.87
CA THR A 201 -17.97 -20.58 11.89
C THR A 201 -17.81 -19.14 11.39
N THR A 202 -16.76 -18.43 11.82
CA THR A 202 -16.56 -16.98 11.64
C THR A 202 -15.51 -16.62 10.58
N VAL A 203 -15.32 -17.45 9.55
CA VAL A 203 -14.45 -17.06 8.43
C VAL A 203 -15.26 -16.19 7.47
N VAL A 204 -14.92 -14.90 7.39
CA VAL A 204 -15.53 -14.00 6.40
C VAL A 204 -14.90 -14.30 5.04
N PRO A 205 -15.65 -14.79 4.04
CA PRO A 205 -15.07 -15.32 2.80
C PRO A 205 -14.69 -14.24 1.77
N PHE A 206 -14.70 -12.97 2.19
CA PHE A 206 -14.46 -11.80 1.35
C PHE A 206 -13.93 -10.64 2.20
N LEU A 207 -13.48 -9.57 1.55
CA LEU A 207 -12.98 -8.38 2.25
C LEU A 207 -14.03 -7.78 3.22
N PRO A 208 -13.68 -7.55 4.49
CA PRO A 208 -14.56 -6.88 5.46
C PRO A 208 -15.02 -5.50 4.97
N VAL A 209 -16.19 -5.07 5.44
CA VAL A 209 -16.72 -3.73 5.15
C VAL A 209 -15.89 -2.68 5.87
N ASN A 210 -15.39 -1.69 5.13
CA ASN A 210 -14.81 -0.49 5.71
C ASN A 210 -15.88 0.62 5.80
N PRO A 211 -16.24 1.11 7.00
CA PRO A 211 -17.23 2.17 7.17
C PRO A 211 -16.89 3.49 6.46
N GLU A 212 -15.61 3.78 6.24
CA GLU A 212 -15.15 4.99 5.56
C GLU A 212 -15.38 4.95 4.03
N TYR A 213 -15.61 3.74 3.48
CA TYR A 213 -15.87 3.56 2.06
C TYR A 213 -17.37 3.59 1.75
N SER A 214 -17.71 4.14 0.59
CA SER A 214 -19.07 4.04 0.05
C SER A 214 -19.52 2.59 -0.11
N SER A 215 -20.84 2.36 -0.08
CA SER A 215 -21.42 1.04 -0.33
C SER A 215 -20.98 0.45 -1.67
N THR A 216 -20.88 1.27 -2.71
CA THR A 216 -20.39 0.88 -4.05
C THR A 216 -18.96 0.37 -3.99
N ARG A 217 -18.08 1.05 -3.26
CA ARG A 217 -16.67 0.65 -3.13
C ARG A 217 -16.52 -0.65 -2.34
N ASN A 218 -17.21 -0.78 -1.21
CA ASN A 218 -17.27 -2.02 -0.44
C ASN A 218 -17.81 -3.19 -1.28
N GLN A 219 -18.87 -2.96 -2.07
CA GLN A 219 -19.40 -3.97 -2.98
C GLN A 219 -18.37 -4.39 -4.05
N GLY A 220 -17.60 -3.44 -4.59
CA GLY A 220 -16.51 -3.72 -5.53
C GLY A 220 -15.45 -4.65 -4.93
N ARG A 221 -14.94 -4.28 -3.75
CA ARG A 221 -13.97 -5.07 -2.97
C ARG A 221 -14.45 -6.50 -2.71
N GLN A 222 -15.69 -6.66 -2.26
CA GLN A 222 -16.26 -7.97 -1.95
C GLN A 222 -16.51 -8.84 -3.20
N LYS A 223 -16.76 -8.23 -4.36
CA LYS A 223 -16.91 -8.97 -5.63
C LYS A 223 -15.60 -9.62 -6.08
N LEU A 224 -14.43 -9.12 -5.67
CA LEU A 224 -13.13 -9.71 -6.00
C LEU A 224 -12.99 -11.15 -5.46
N ALA A 225 -13.61 -11.46 -4.33
CA ALA A 225 -13.62 -12.81 -3.75
C ALA A 225 -14.34 -13.84 -4.64
N ARG A 226 -15.21 -13.40 -5.56
CA ARG A 226 -15.92 -14.29 -6.48
C ARG A 226 -15.10 -14.69 -7.71
N PHE A 227 -13.97 -14.02 -7.94
CA PHE A 227 -13.14 -14.29 -9.11
C PHE A 227 -12.46 -15.65 -8.94
N ASN A 228 -12.58 -16.49 -9.96
CA ASN A 228 -11.79 -17.72 -10.00
C ASN A 228 -10.28 -17.38 -10.18
N ALA A 229 -9.43 -18.39 -10.03
CA ALA A 229 -7.97 -18.20 -10.10
C ALA A 229 -7.51 -17.57 -11.42
N HIS A 230 -8.13 -17.95 -12.55
CA HIS A 230 -7.78 -17.45 -13.87
C HIS A 230 -8.22 -15.99 -14.09
N GLU A 231 -9.46 -15.65 -13.71
CA GLU A 231 -9.99 -14.28 -13.78
C GLU A 231 -9.16 -13.33 -12.92
N PHE A 232 -8.85 -13.74 -11.69
CA PHE A 232 -8.08 -12.94 -10.75
C PHE A 232 -6.64 -12.74 -11.22
N ALA A 233 -5.97 -13.80 -11.70
CA ALA A 233 -4.64 -13.68 -12.29
C ALA A 233 -4.61 -12.74 -13.50
N THR A 234 -5.64 -12.78 -14.35
CA THR A 234 -5.76 -11.87 -15.50
C THR A 234 -5.84 -10.41 -15.06
N LEU A 235 -6.67 -10.11 -14.06
CA LEU A 235 -6.79 -8.76 -13.50
C LEU A 235 -5.47 -8.27 -12.91
N VAL A 236 -4.80 -9.11 -12.09
CA VAL A 236 -3.52 -8.77 -11.47
C VAL A 236 -2.44 -8.49 -12.52
N ILE A 237 -2.34 -9.31 -13.58
CA ILE A 237 -1.38 -9.09 -14.67
C ILE A 237 -1.67 -7.77 -15.41
N ASP A 238 -2.94 -7.43 -15.62
CA ASP A 238 -3.30 -6.18 -16.28
C ASP A 238 -3.02 -4.95 -15.40
N ILE A 239 -3.23 -5.04 -14.08
CA ILE A 239 -2.82 -3.99 -13.13
C ILE A 239 -1.30 -3.82 -13.13
N LEU A 240 -0.52 -4.90 -13.01
CA LEU A 240 0.94 -4.84 -13.05
C LEU A 240 1.46 -4.20 -14.35
N SER A 241 0.89 -4.60 -15.48
CA SER A 241 1.26 -4.05 -16.79
C SER A 241 0.92 -2.57 -16.92
N ASP A 242 -0.24 -2.15 -16.39
CA ASP A 242 -0.69 -0.76 -16.47
C ASP A 242 0.02 0.14 -15.46
N ALA A 243 0.37 -0.37 -14.28
CA ALA A 243 1.22 0.32 -13.30
C ALA A 243 2.59 0.66 -13.90
N LYS A 244 3.23 -0.33 -14.55
CA LYS A 244 4.48 -0.10 -15.29
C LYS A 244 4.32 0.95 -16.38
N ARG A 245 3.21 0.94 -17.12
CA ARG A 245 2.95 1.92 -18.19
C ARG A 245 2.77 3.34 -17.65
N ARG A 246 2.14 3.51 -16.49
CA ARG A 246 1.85 4.84 -15.90
C ARG A 246 3.08 5.50 -15.26
N GLN A 247 4.12 4.73 -14.97
CA GLN A 247 5.37 5.25 -14.42
C GLN A 247 6.43 5.60 -15.49
N GLN A 248 6.15 5.27 -16.77
CA GLN A 248 6.99 5.63 -17.93
C GLN A 248 6.57 6.98 -18.50
#